data_AF-A0A2E0RRZ3-F1
#
_entry.id   AF-A0A2E0RRZ3-F1
#
_cell.length_a   1.000
_cell.length_b   1.000
_cell.length_c   1.000
_cell.angle_alpha   90.00
_cell.angle_beta   90.00
_cell.angle_gamma   90.00
#
_symmetry.space_group_name_H-M   'P 1'
#
loop_
_entity.id
_entity.type
_entity.pdbx_description
1 polymer ?
#
loop_
_entity_poly.entity_id
_entity_poly.type
_entity_poly.pdbx_seq_one_letter_code
_entity_poly.pdbx_strand_id
1 'polypeptide(L)'
;MLDTSTLILLGRVTAIDALPDAAFITAVTLAELSVGPLVATTDEDRAARQAHLQAAEADFDPLPFDAAAARAFGGVAASLRRSGRTTTARAYDAMIAATAVAADLPVYTCNPSDFTGIDGLEVVGVPHPDHD
;
A
#
# COMPACT_ATOMS: atom_id res chain seq x y z
N MET A 1 -6.92 -1.26 4.52
CA MET A 1 -6.14 -1.26 3.27
C MET A 1 -4.69 -1.55 3.60
N LEU A 2 -4.08 -2.62 3.09
CA LEU A 2 -2.64 -2.84 3.18
C LEU A 2 -1.95 -2.06 2.06
N ASP A 3 -0.89 -1.33 2.38
CA ASP A 3 0.00 -0.83 1.34
C ASP A 3 0.90 -1.95 0.78
N THR A 4 1.62 -1.66 -0.31
CA THR A 4 2.43 -2.66 -1.01
C THR A 4 3.55 -3.22 -0.15
N SER A 5 4.20 -2.37 0.64
CA SER A 5 5.29 -2.79 1.53
C SER A 5 4.80 -3.76 2.60
N THR A 6 3.65 -3.48 3.21
CA THR A 6 3.06 -4.27 4.29
C THR A 6 2.54 -5.58 3.79
N LEU A 7 1.94 -5.61 2.59
CA LEU A 7 1.53 -6.84 1.94
C LEU A 7 2.72 -7.79 1.71
N ILE A 8 3.85 -7.28 1.23
CA ILE A 8 5.08 -8.08 1.05
C ILE A 8 5.58 -8.64 2.39
N LEU A 9 5.49 -7.84 3.44
CA LEU A 9 5.96 -8.19 4.78
C LEU A 9 4.96 -9.04 5.58
N LEU A 10 3.71 -9.19 5.12
CA LEU A 10 2.58 -9.71 5.89
C LEU A 10 2.89 -11.07 6.53
N GLY A 11 3.50 -12.00 5.79
CA GLY A 11 3.85 -13.33 6.30
C GLY A 11 4.93 -13.35 7.38
N ARG A 12 5.56 -12.20 7.67
CA ARG A 12 6.58 -12.02 8.71
C ARG A 12 6.10 -11.15 9.88
N VAL A 13 4.93 -10.52 9.78
CA VAL A 13 4.37 -9.69 10.86
C VAL A 13 3.91 -10.58 12.02
N THR A 14 4.42 -10.31 13.22
CA THR A 14 4.09 -11.07 14.44
C THR A 14 3.05 -10.38 15.32
N ALA A 15 2.94 -9.06 15.23
CA ALA A 15 1.93 -8.25 15.92
C ALA A 15 0.57 -8.36 15.20
N ILE A 16 -0.10 -9.51 15.36
CA ILE A 16 -1.37 -9.81 14.69
C ILE A 16 -2.47 -8.83 15.11
N ASP A 17 -2.41 -8.31 16.33
CA ASP A 17 -3.31 -7.28 16.85
C ASP A 17 -3.17 -5.92 16.15
N ALA A 18 -2.06 -5.69 15.44
CA ALA A 18 -1.86 -4.51 14.60
C ALA A 18 -2.40 -4.69 13.17
N LEU A 19 -2.92 -5.88 12.81
CA LEU A 19 -3.49 -6.17 11.49
C LEU A 19 -5.02 -5.96 11.47
N PRO A 20 -5.61 -5.65 10.32
CA PRO A 20 -7.06 -5.56 10.21
C PRO A 20 -7.73 -6.93 10.31
N ASP A 21 -8.95 -6.96 10.84
CA ASP A 21 -9.82 -8.15 10.78
C ASP A 21 -10.10 -8.60 9.34
N ALA A 22 -10.20 -7.63 8.42
CA ALA A 22 -10.35 -7.85 6.99
C ALA A 22 -9.36 -7.00 6.20
N ALA A 23 -8.43 -7.66 5.50
CA ALA A 23 -7.44 -7.00 4.68
C ALA A 23 -7.97 -6.74 3.26
N PHE A 24 -7.62 -5.58 2.71
CA PHE A 24 -7.90 -5.18 1.33
C PHE A 24 -6.62 -4.62 0.73
N ILE A 25 -6.45 -4.77 -0.58
CA ILE A 25 -5.37 -4.15 -1.35
C ILE A 25 -5.97 -3.30 -2.47
N THR A 26 -5.17 -2.40 -3.04
CA THR A 26 -5.60 -1.65 -4.24
C THR A 26 -5.10 -2.31 -5.51
N ALA A 27 -5.75 -2.01 -6.64
CA ALA A 27 -5.24 -2.35 -7.96
C ALA A 27 -3.84 -1.72 -8.23
N VAL A 28 -3.50 -0.62 -7.56
CA VAL A 28 -2.16 0.01 -7.63
C VAL A 28 -1.12 -0.88 -6.96
N THR A 29 -1.43 -1.42 -5.78
CA THR A 29 -0.59 -2.41 -5.10
C THR A 29 -0.36 -3.66 -5.95
N LEU A 30 -1.42 -4.17 -6.60
CA LEU A 30 -1.28 -5.29 -7.54
C LEU A 30 -0.39 -4.93 -8.74
N ALA A 31 -0.51 -3.71 -9.26
CA ALA A 31 0.34 -3.24 -10.36
C ALA A 31 1.81 -3.16 -9.94
N GLU A 32 2.11 -2.70 -8.72
CA GLU A 32 3.49 -2.68 -8.19
C GLU A 32 4.06 -4.09 -8.04
N LEU A 33 3.28 -5.04 -7.50
CA LEU A 33 3.68 -6.45 -7.43
C LEU A 33 3.93 -7.05 -8.81
N SER A 34 3.12 -6.68 -9.81
CA SER A 34 3.25 -7.16 -11.18
C SER A 34 4.57 -6.73 -11.85
N VAL A 35 5.10 -5.55 -11.50
CA VAL A 35 6.39 -5.06 -12.00
C VAL A 35 7.56 -5.85 -11.39
N GLY A 36 7.44 -6.22 -10.11
CA GLY A 36 8.53 -6.81 -9.32
C GLY A 36 9.30 -7.95 -10.00
N PRO A 37 8.64 -9.02 -10.48
CA PRO A 37 9.29 -10.13 -11.18
C PRO A 37 9.96 -9.73 -12.50
N LEU A 38 9.33 -8.80 -13.23
CA LEU A 38 9.80 -8.38 -14.56
C LEU A 38 11.10 -7.58 -14.52
N VAL A 39 11.37 -6.91 -13.40
CA VAL A 39 12.60 -6.10 -13.20
C VAL A 39 13.63 -6.77 -12.29
N ALA A 40 13.39 -8.01 -11.87
CA ALA A 40 14.30 -8.76 -11.00
C ALA A 40 15.58 -9.19 -11.75
N THR A 41 16.74 -8.92 -11.15
CA THR A 41 18.06 -9.18 -11.74
C THR A 41 18.59 -10.58 -11.46
N THR A 42 18.03 -11.29 -10.47
CA THR A 42 18.37 -12.67 -10.12
C THR A 42 17.16 -13.58 -10.27
N ASP A 43 17.41 -14.87 -10.51
CA ASP A 43 16.34 -15.87 -10.61
C ASP A 43 15.65 -16.10 -9.26
N GLU A 44 16.40 -15.98 -8.16
CA GLU A 44 15.88 -16.08 -6.79
C GLU A 44 14.90 -14.94 -6.47
N ASP A 45 15.30 -13.68 -6.71
CA ASP A 45 14.42 -12.52 -6.50
C ASP A 45 13.18 -12.60 -7.39
N ARG A 46 13.35 -13.07 -8.63
CA ARG A 46 12.23 -13.23 -9.57
C ARG A 46 11.22 -14.24 -9.05
N ALA A 47 11.68 -15.40 -8.61
CA ALA A 47 10.82 -16.44 -8.06
C ALA A 47 10.09 -15.96 -6.79
N ALA A 48 10.80 -15.30 -5.87
CA ALA A 48 10.20 -14.76 -4.65
C ALA A 48 9.12 -13.71 -4.94
N ARG A 49 9.41 -12.73 -5.83
CA ARG A 49 8.43 -11.70 -6.21
C ARG A 49 7.24 -12.28 -6.98
N GLN A 50 7.48 -13.30 -7.81
CA GLN A 50 6.40 -13.98 -8.53
C GLN A 50 5.46 -14.71 -7.55
N ALA A 51 6.01 -15.33 -6.51
CA ALA A 51 5.21 -15.96 -5.46
C ALA A 51 4.35 -14.93 -4.70
N HIS A 52 4.90 -13.75 -4.38
CA HIS A 52 4.11 -12.67 -3.76
C HIS A 52 2.96 -12.18 -4.65
N LEU A 53 3.20 -12.02 -5.96
CA LEU A 53 2.14 -11.66 -6.91
C LEU A 53 1.03 -12.72 -6.95
N GLN A 54 1.40 -14.00 -7.09
CA GLN A 54 0.44 -15.10 -7.16
C GLN A 54 -0.38 -15.25 -5.87
N ALA A 55 0.24 -15.07 -4.71
CA ALA A 55 -0.47 -15.08 -3.44
C ALA A 55 -1.48 -13.92 -3.38
N ALA A 56 -1.06 -12.71 -3.76
CA ALA A 56 -1.95 -11.56 -3.78
C ALA A 56 -3.16 -11.75 -4.74
N GLU A 57 -2.94 -12.34 -5.92
CA GLU A 57 -4.01 -12.65 -6.89
C GLU A 57 -4.96 -13.75 -6.39
N ALA A 58 -4.47 -14.68 -5.56
CA ALA A 58 -5.29 -15.75 -5.00
C ALA A 58 -6.13 -15.27 -3.80
N ASP A 59 -5.58 -14.38 -2.99
CA ASP A 59 -6.15 -14.02 -1.69
C ASP A 59 -6.99 -12.74 -1.72
N PHE A 60 -6.83 -11.88 -2.73
CA PHE A 60 -7.48 -10.56 -2.76
C PHE A 60 -8.24 -10.27 -4.06
N ASP A 61 -9.36 -9.55 -3.93
CA ASP A 61 -10.01 -8.82 -5.02
C ASP A 61 -9.63 -7.32 -4.89
N PRO A 62 -8.70 -6.80 -5.71
CA PRO A 62 -8.16 -5.46 -5.51
C PRO A 62 -9.17 -4.35 -5.76
N LEU A 63 -9.21 -3.37 -4.86
CA LEU A 63 -10.07 -2.20 -5.03
C LEU A 63 -9.55 -1.31 -6.18
N PRO A 64 -10.41 -0.93 -7.14
CA PRO A 64 -10.00 -0.13 -8.28
C PRO A 64 -9.70 1.32 -7.86
N PHE A 65 -8.79 1.96 -8.59
CA PHE A 65 -8.67 3.42 -8.55
C PHE A 65 -9.76 4.02 -9.46
N ASP A 66 -10.95 4.23 -8.90
CA ASP A 66 -12.14 4.66 -9.63
C ASP A 66 -12.35 6.19 -9.59
N ALA A 67 -13.53 6.66 -10.02
CA ALA A 67 -13.85 8.08 -10.03
C ALA A 67 -13.94 8.72 -8.62
N ALA A 68 -14.29 7.95 -7.59
CA ALA A 68 -14.33 8.44 -6.21
C ALA A 68 -12.90 8.59 -5.68
N ALA A 69 -12.06 7.58 -5.89
CA ALA A 69 -10.63 7.64 -5.58
C ALA A 69 -9.93 8.79 -6.31
N ALA A 70 -10.21 8.97 -7.60
CA ALA A 70 -9.68 10.09 -8.39
C ALA A 70 -10.07 11.47 -7.84
N ARG A 71 -11.28 11.61 -7.27
CA ARG A 71 -11.69 12.85 -6.62
C ARG A 71 -10.99 13.05 -5.27
N ALA A 72 -10.87 12.00 -4.46
CA ALA A 72 -10.14 12.02 -3.20
C ALA A 72 -8.65 12.36 -3.38
N PHE A 73 -8.06 11.89 -4.49
CA PHE A 73 -6.65 12.14 -4.85
C PHE A 73 -6.28 13.63 -4.85
N GLY A 74 -7.19 14.51 -5.27
CA GLY A 74 -6.95 15.96 -5.23
C GLY A 74 -6.65 16.48 -3.81
N GLY A 75 -7.40 15.98 -2.82
CA GLY A 75 -7.19 16.29 -1.41
C GLY A 75 -5.87 15.71 -0.89
N VAL A 76 -5.65 14.41 -1.13
CA VAL A 76 -4.42 13.71 -0.75
C VAL A 76 -3.17 14.41 -1.31
N ALA A 77 -3.17 14.71 -2.60
CA ALA A 77 -2.05 15.36 -3.26
C ALA A 77 -1.84 16.81 -2.78
N ALA A 78 -2.89 17.50 -2.34
CA ALA A 78 -2.75 18.82 -1.72
C ALA A 78 -2.14 18.71 -0.31
N SER A 79 -2.56 17.74 0.49
CA SER A 79 -2.03 17.48 1.83
C SER A 79 -0.54 17.10 1.79
N LEU A 80 -0.16 16.19 0.90
CA LEU A 80 1.24 15.80 0.70
C LEU A 80 2.10 16.98 0.26
N ARG A 81 1.62 17.83 -0.65
CA ARG A 81 2.34 19.06 -1.04
C ARG A 81 2.55 20.02 0.13
N ARG A 82 1.54 20.23 0.99
CA ARG A 82 1.66 21.07 2.19
C ARG A 82 2.72 20.53 3.16
N SER A 83 2.84 19.20 3.27
CA SER A 83 3.85 18.55 4.11
C SER A 83 5.28 18.57 3.53
N GLY A 84 5.50 19.21 2.37
CA GLY A 84 6.82 19.25 1.72
C GLY A 84 7.21 17.94 1.02
N ARG A 85 6.26 17.04 0.79
CA ARG A 85 6.50 15.70 0.24
C ARG A 85 6.15 15.65 -1.26
N THR A 86 7.14 15.81 -2.16
CA THR A 86 6.91 16.05 -3.61
C THR A 86 7.66 15.12 -4.60
N THR A 87 7.99 13.88 -4.25
CA THR A 87 8.68 12.94 -5.15
C THR A 87 7.70 12.08 -5.99
N THR A 88 8.13 11.65 -7.18
CA THR A 88 7.35 10.77 -8.09
C THR A 88 7.09 9.38 -7.52
N ALA A 89 8.00 8.85 -6.69
CA ALA A 89 7.82 7.58 -5.99
C ALA A 89 6.53 7.56 -5.12
N ARG A 90 6.02 8.73 -4.71
CA ARG A 90 4.82 8.87 -3.88
C ARG A 90 3.52 8.96 -4.67
N ALA A 91 3.57 8.88 -6.01
CA ALA A 91 2.36 8.91 -6.82
C ALA A 91 1.50 7.67 -6.57
N TYR A 92 2.12 6.49 -6.43
CA TYR A 92 1.40 5.25 -6.10
C TYR A 92 0.85 5.28 -4.68
N ASP A 93 1.65 5.70 -3.68
CA ASP A 93 1.16 5.90 -2.31
C ASP A 93 -0.02 6.86 -2.24
N ALA A 94 0.02 7.95 -3.02
CA ALA A 94 -1.09 8.89 -3.09
C ALA A 94 -2.35 8.28 -3.72
N MET A 95 -2.20 7.39 -4.71
CA MET A 95 -3.33 6.65 -5.28
C MET A 95 -3.87 5.62 -4.29
N ILE A 96 -3.01 4.90 -3.56
CA ILE A 96 -3.39 3.96 -2.50
C ILE A 96 -4.18 4.69 -1.41
N ALA A 97 -3.63 5.79 -0.91
CA ALA A 97 -4.27 6.65 0.08
C ALA A 97 -5.63 7.18 -0.41
N ALA A 98 -5.70 7.64 -1.66
CA ALA A 98 -6.94 8.15 -2.23
C ALA A 98 -8.03 7.07 -2.37
N THR A 99 -7.66 5.85 -2.75
CA THR A 99 -8.58 4.70 -2.76
C THR A 99 -9.05 4.36 -1.35
N ALA A 100 -8.14 4.38 -0.36
CA ALA A 100 -8.48 4.13 1.04
C ALA A 100 -9.45 5.19 1.59
N VAL A 101 -9.19 6.48 1.35
CA VAL A 101 -10.08 7.60 1.70
C VAL A 101 -11.45 7.46 1.03
N ALA A 102 -11.50 7.12 -0.26
CA ALA A 102 -12.76 6.97 -0.98
C ALA A 102 -13.59 5.76 -0.48
N ALA A 103 -12.93 4.72 0.01
CA ALA A 103 -13.56 3.53 0.57
C ALA A 103 -13.85 3.64 2.09
N ASP A 104 -13.50 4.75 2.73
CA ASP A 104 -13.58 4.93 4.19
C ASP A 104 -12.83 3.83 4.96
N LEU A 105 -11.63 3.47 4.48
CA LEU A 105 -10.78 2.45 5.06
C LEU A 105 -9.47 3.04 5.59
N PRO A 106 -8.97 2.60 6.75
CA PRO A 106 -7.62 2.93 7.20
C PRO A 106 -6.55 2.29 6.32
N VAL A 107 -5.39 2.94 6.24
CA VAL A 107 -4.17 2.37 5.67
C VAL A 107 -3.34 1.73 6.78
N TYR A 108 -3.09 0.44 6.66
CA TYR A 108 -2.16 -0.32 7.49
C TYR A 108 -0.83 -0.36 6.78
N THR A 109 0.22 0.14 7.44
CA THR A 109 1.52 0.31 6.82
C THR A 109 2.68 0.07 7.79
N CYS A 110 3.73 -0.61 7.33
CA CYS A 110 5.03 -0.67 8.01
C CYS A 110 5.82 0.65 7.88
N ASN A 111 5.35 1.59 7.04
CA ASN A 111 5.98 2.87 6.76
C ASN A 111 5.00 4.03 7.02
N PRO A 112 4.53 4.25 8.26
CA PRO A 112 3.48 5.23 8.56
C PRO A 112 3.84 6.67 8.16
N SER A 113 5.13 7.00 8.18
CA SER A 113 5.64 8.30 7.71
C SER A 113 5.29 8.58 6.25
N ASP A 114 5.01 7.54 5.45
CA ASP A 114 4.63 7.71 4.07
C ASP A 114 3.19 8.18 3.84
N PHE A 115 2.36 8.13 4.88
CA PHE A 115 0.96 8.54 4.84
C PHE A 115 0.64 9.67 5.83
N THR A 116 1.59 10.02 6.71
CA THR A 116 1.42 11.12 7.67
C THR A 116 1.06 12.44 6.99
N GLY A 117 0.07 13.13 7.57
CA GLY A 117 -0.35 14.47 7.16
C GLY A 117 -1.34 14.50 6.00
N ILE A 118 -1.86 13.35 5.56
CA ILE A 118 -2.97 13.26 4.61
C ILE A 118 -4.29 13.48 5.37
N ASP A 119 -5.04 14.52 4.99
CA ASP A 119 -6.30 14.82 5.65
C ASP A 119 -7.37 13.80 5.28
N GLY A 120 -8.13 13.34 6.28
CA GLY A 120 -9.20 12.35 6.09
C GLY A 120 -8.72 10.91 5.90
N LEU A 121 -7.41 10.65 6.03
CA LEU A 121 -6.86 9.30 6.03
C LEU A 121 -6.50 8.87 7.45
N GLU A 122 -7.07 7.75 7.90
CA GLU A 122 -6.60 7.04 9.09
C GLU A 122 -5.39 6.17 8.71
N VAL A 123 -4.31 6.29 9.49
CA VAL A 123 -3.08 5.52 9.29
C VAL A 123 -2.83 4.67 10.54
N VAL A 124 -2.76 3.36 10.35
CA VAL A 124 -2.44 2.39 11.39
C VAL A 124 -1.04 1.85 11.13
N GLY A 125 -0.13 2.11 12.07
CA GLY A 125 1.24 1.61 11.98
C GLY A 125 1.29 0.11 12.30
N VAL A 126 1.88 -0.66 11.40
CA VAL A 126 2.21 -2.08 11.61
C VAL A 126 3.69 -2.16 11.96
N PRO A 127 4.09 -2.81 13.07
CA PRO A 127 5.50 -2.99 13.40
C PRO A 127 6.25 -3.68 12.26
N HIS A 128 7.36 -3.08 11.82
CA HIS A 128 8.17 -3.64 10.75
C HIS A 128 8.88 -4.90 11.27
N PRO A 129 8.82 -6.07 10.59
CA PRO A 129 9.33 -7.32 11.14
C PRO A 129 10.84 -7.35 11.33
N ASP A 130 11.57 -6.47 10.63
CA ASP A 130 13.04 -6.35 10.75
C ASP A 130 13.49 -5.20 11.67
N HIS A 131 12.56 -4.37 12.20
CA HIS A 131 12.87 -3.20 13.02
C HIS A 131 11.87 -3.04 14.17
N ASP A 132 12.36 -3.09 15.41
CA ASP A 132 11.56 -2.84 16.63
C ASP A 132 11.12 -1.37 16.76
#